data_AF-A0A399EGL4-F1
#
_entry.id   AF-A0A399EGL4-F1
#
_cell.length_a   1.000
_cell.length_b   1.000
_cell.length_c   1.000
_cell.angle_alpha   90.00
_cell.angle_beta   90.00
_cell.angle_gamma   90.00
#
_symmetry.space_group_name_H-M   'P 1'
#
loop_
_entity.id
_entity.type
_entity.pdbx_description
1 polymer ?
#
loop_
_entity_poly.entity_id
_entity_poly.type
_entity_poly.pdbx_seq_one_letter_code
_entity_poly.pdbx_strand_id
1 'polypeptide(L)'
;MNDRLTWAAALLMLPFFLQLLGFGQTFLGGGLCGSLIAGRDLTLDQQPPGFWYALLFMLLLAGQLAYGGVLLLSRLLEPTPTSQRALARVGVFVALPLPAAFLLTRLTGLPTPGPLGWQWGERAGLDVLSLLMVGATLAAAGLMARASRAPSPQSP
;
A
#
# COMPACT_ATOMS: atom_id res chain seq x y z
N MET A 1 8.55 1.33 -22.83
CA MET A 1 7.59 1.25 -21.69
C MET A 1 6.88 2.60 -21.58
N ASN A 2 5.55 2.62 -21.47
CA ASN A 2 4.79 3.89 -21.33
C ASN A 2 5.22 4.66 -20.07
N ASP A 3 5.44 5.97 -20.17
CA ASP A 3 5.81 6.84 -19.03
C ASP A 3 4.85 6.68 -17.83
N ARG A 4 3.58 6.34 -18.13
CA ARG A 4 2.52 6.08 -17.14
C ARG A 4 2.84 4.93 -16.18
N LEU A 5 3.49 3.86 -16.65
CA LEU A 5 3.85 2.71 -15.80
C LEU A 5 5.00 3.05 -14.86
N THR A 6 5.96 3.86 -15.32
CA THR A 6 7.05 4.37 -14.48
C THR A 6 6.52 5.27 -13.38
N TRP A 7 5.63 6.20 -13.72
CA TRP A 7 4.96 7.05 -12.72
C TRP A 7 4.07 6.25 -11.77
N ALA A 8 3.37 5.24 -12.27
CA ALA A 8 2.61 4.34 -11.41
C ALA A 8 3.51 3.59 -10.43
N ALA A 9 4.66 3.08 -10.87
CA ALA A 9 5.62 2.43 -9.99
C ALA A 9 6.14 3.38 -8.91
N ALA A 10 6.53 4.60 -9.28
CA ALA A 10 6.97 5.61 -8.32
C ALA A 10 5.89 5.94 -7.28
N LEU A 11 4.65 6.17 -7.71
CA LEU A 11 3.51 6.43 -6.82
C LEU A 11 3.14 5.23 -5.95
N LEU A 12 3.37 4.00 -6.42
CA LEU A 12 3.14 2.78 -5.67
C LEU A 12 4.21 2.57 -4.59
N MET A 13 5.46 2.95 -4.86
CA MET A 13 6.56 2.85 -3.89
C MET A 13 6.57 4.00 -2.88
N LEU A 14 6.10 5.18 -3.26
CA LEU A 14 6.10 6.40 -2.44
C LEU A 14 5.53 6.20 -1.02
N PRO A 15 4.37 5.53 -0.82
CA PRO A 15 3.84 5.24 0.50
C PRO A 15 4.85 4.59 1.44
N PHE A 16 5.65 3.63 0.97
CA PHE A 16 6.65 2.96 1.82
C PHE A 16 7.67 3.96 2.38
N PHE A 17 8.19 4.86 1.55
CA PHE A 17 9.13 5.89 1.99
C PHE A 17 8.49 6.93 2.90
N LEU A 18 7.24 7.31 2.62
CA LEU A 18 6.45 8.18 3.51
C LEU A 18 6.21 7.51 4.87
N GLN A 19 6.04 6.19 4.93
CA GLN A 19 5.91 5.48 6.21
C GLN A 19 7.19 5.57 7.05
N LEU A 20 8.36 5.55 6.42
CA LEU A 20 9.63 5.73 7.12
C LEU A 20 9.72 7.12 7.78
N LEU A 21 9.15 8.14 7.15
CA LEU A 21 9.03 9.48 7.75
C LEU A 21 8.03 9.48 8.93
N GLY A 22 6.92 8.74 8.80
CA GLY A 22 5.90 8.61 9.84
C GLY A 22 6.43 8.01 11.15
N PHE A 23 7.44 7.14 11.06
CA PHE A 23 8.14 6.62 12.25
C PHE A 23 8.83 7.71 13.09
N GLY A 24 9.16 8.85 12.49
CA GLY A 24 9.71 10.01 13.20
C GLY A 24 8.69 10.81 14.02
N GLN A 25 7.41 10.38 14.12
CA GLN A 25 6.35 11.09 14.85
C GLN A 25 6.26 12.58 14.48
N THR A 26 6.30 12.85 13.18
CA THR A 26 6.29 14.22 12.65
C THR A 26 4.91 14.89 12.82
N PHE A 27 4.83 16.21 12.60
CA PHE A 27 3.55 16.96 12.59
C PHE A 27 2.49 16.39 11.63
N LEU A 28 2.91 15.64 10.61
CA LEU A 28 2.01 15.00 9.63
C LEU A 28 1.32 13.74 10.18
N GLY A 29 1.75 13.25 11.34
CA GLY A 29 1.25 12.03 11.98
C GLY A 29 2.22 10.84 11.90
N GLY A 30 1.85 9.75 12.57
CA GLY A 30 2.61 8.50 12.61
C GLY A 30 2.48 7.64 11.35
N GLY A 31 1.61 8.00 10.42
CA GLY A 31 1.28 7.22 9.23
C GLY A 31 0.48 5.96 9.55
N LEU A 32 0.38 5.07 8.55
CA LEU A 32 -0.34 3.81 8.67
C LEU A 32 0.26 2.85 9.72
N CYS A 33 1.56 2.96 9.95
CA CYS A 33 2.31 2.09 10.85
C CYS A 33 2.81 2.76 12.15
N GLY A 34 2.33 3.95 12.53
CA GLY A 34 2.88 4.68 13.69
C GLY A 34 2.84 3.92 15.02
N SER A 35 1.84 3.05 15.21
CA SER A 35 1.69 2.19 16.39
C SER A 35 2.74 1.08 16.52
N LEU A 36 3.44 0.71 15.44
CA LEU A 36 4.52 -0.30 15.49
C LEU A 36 5.69 0.14 16.37
N ILE A 37 6.00 1.44 16.40
CA ILE A 37 7.08 1.98 17.24
C ILE A 37 6.60 2.23 18.67
N ALA A 38 5.37 2.73 18.82
CA ALA A 38 4.79 2.98 20.14
C ALA A 38 4.55 1.69 20.95
N GLY A 39 4.27 0.57 20.28
CA GLY A 39 4.06 -0.74 20.92
C GLY A 39 5.32 -1.58 21.09
N ARG A 40 6.51 -1.09 20.73
CA ARG A 40 7.74 -1.90 20.69
C ARG A 40 8.13 -2.55 22.02
N ASP A 41 7.77 -1.93 23.13
CA ASP A 41 8.15 -2.36 24.48
C ASP A 41 7.15 -3.35 25.12
N LEU A 42 6.02 -3.62 24.45
CA LEU A 42 4.99 -4.55 24.93
C LEU A 42 5.25 -5.98 24.42
N THR A 43 4.95 -6.98 25.24
CA THR A 43 4.97 -8.39 24.81
C THR A 43 3.87 -8.63 23.78
N LEU A 44 4.05 -9.60 22.86
CA LEU A 44 3.08 -9.87 21.78
C LEU A 44 1.64 -10.11 22.27
N ASP A 45 1.50 -10.69 23.47
CA ASP A 45 0.20 -10.98 24.10
C ASP A 45 -0.51 -9.73 24.65
N GLN A 46 0.23 -8.63 24.84
CA GLN A 46 -0.29 -7.35 25.33
C GLN A 46 -0.31 -6.25 24.26
N GLN A 47 -0.10 -6.63 22.99
CA GLN A 47 -0.07 -5.66 21.90
C GLN A 47 -1.47 -5.08 21.64
N PRO A 48 -1.60 -3.75 21.50
CA PRO A 48 -2.88 -3.13 21.20
C PRO A 48 -3.35 -3.52 19.78
N PRO A 49 -4.66 -3.46 19.48
CA PRO A 49 -5.20 -3.73 18.15
C PRO A 49 -4.51 -2.93 17.04
N GLY A 50 -4.08 -1.70 17.35
CA GLY A 50 -3.34 -0.83 16.44
C GLY A 50 -1.99 -1.40 15.97
N PHE A 51 -1.33 -2.26 16.75
CA PHE A 51 -0.09 -2.94 16.34
C PHE A 51 -0.35 -3.89 15.16
N TRP A 52 -1.42 -4.69 15.24
CA TRP A 52 -1.78 -5.66 14.20
C TRP A 52 -2.16 -4.98 12.88
N TYR A 53 -2.85 -3.84 12.95
CA TYR A 53 -3.12 -3.03 11.77
C TYR A 53 -1.84 -2.50 11.14
N ALA A 54 -0.93 -1.98 11.97
CA ALA A 54 0.35 -1.47 11.51
C ALA A 54 1.21 -2.57 10.85
N LEU A 55 1.19 -3.79 11.39
CA LEU A 55 1.85 -4.95 10.78
C LEU A 55 1.23 -5.31 9.42
N LEU A 56 -0.10 -5.34 9.33
CA LEU A 56 -0.81 -5.55 8.06
C LEU A 56 -0.44 -4.47 7.03
N PHE A 57 -0.47 -3.19 7.41
CA PHE A 57 -0.09 -2.10 6.51
C PHE A 57 1.38 -2.18 6.10
N MET A 58 2.28 -2.54 7.02
CA MET A 58 3.69 -2.72 6.70
C MET A 58 3.89 -3.82 5.65
N LEU A 59 3.18 -4.94 5.76
CA LEU A 59 3.22 -6.01 4.76
C LEU A 59 2.68 -5.53 3.40
N LEU A 60 1.57 -4.81 3.39
CA LEU A 60 0.98 -4.26 2.16
C LEU A 60 1.91 -3.23 1.49
N LEU A 61 2.53 -2.34 2.27
CA LEU A 61 3.50 -1.36 1.80
C LEU A 61 4.75 -2.04 1.24
N ALA A 62 5.26 -3.07 1.91
CA ALA A 62 6.38 -3.87 1.41
C ALA A 62 6.03 -4.58 0.09
N GLY A 63 4.82 -5.14 -0.03
CA GLY A 63 4.33 -5.73 -1.27
C GLY A 63 4.23 -4.72 -2.41
N GLN A 64 3.75 -3.51 -2.12
CA GLN A 64 3.72 -2.40 -3.09
C GLN A 64 5.11 -1.96 -3.52
N LEU A 65 6.06 -1.86 -2.59
CA LEU A 65 7.46 -1.56 -2.88
C LEU A 65 8.08 -2.63 -3.79
N ALA A 66 7.91 -3.90 -3.42
CA ALA A 66 8.43 -5.03 -4.20
C ALA A 66 7.86 -5.04 -5.63
N TYR A 67 6.55 -4.84 -5.76
CA TYR A 67 5.90 -4.80 -7.07
C TYR A 67 6.31 -3.57 -7.89
N GLY A 68 6.45 -2.39 -7.27
CA GLY A 68 7.01 -1.21 -7.91
C GLY A 68 8.43 -1.46 -8.43
N GLY A 69 9.26 -2.19 -7.66
CA GLY A 69 10.56 -2.67 -8.11
C GLY A 69 10.48 -3.59 -9.33
N VAL A 70 9.54 -4.55 -9.34
CA VAL A 70 9.30 -5.41 -10.50
C VAL A 70 8.90 -4.60 -11.74
N LEU A 71 8.04 -3.58 -11.60
CA LEU A 71 7.67 -2.70 -12.71
C LEU A 71 8.89 -1.94 -13.26
N LEU A 72 9.75 -1.43 -12.39
CA LEU A 72 10.98 -0.74 -12.81
C LEU A 72 11.98 -1.69 -13.49
N LEU A 73 12.16 -2.90 -12.94
CA LEU A 73 13.01 -3.93 -13.56
C LEU A 73 12.45 -4.39 -14.91
N SER A 74 11.13 -4.48 -15.04
CA SER A 74 10.49 -4.84 -16.32
C SER A 74 10.83 -3.86 -17.44
N ARG A 75 11.20 -2.60 -17.11
CA ARG A 75 11.70 -1.63 -18.10
C ARG A 75 12.94 -2.16 -18.83
N LEU A 76 13.82 -2.85 -18.11
CA LEU A 76 15.07 -3.37 -18.63
C LEU A 76 14.87 -4.59 -19.54
N LEU A 77 13.74 -5.27 -19.40
CA LEU A 77 13.40 -6.50 -20.13
C LEU A 77 12.56 -6.24 -21.40
N GLU A 78 12.20 -4.98 -21.68
CA GLU A 78 11.38 -4.57 -22.84
C GLU A 78 10.18 -5.50 -23.14
N PRO A 79 9.25 -5.68 -22.19
CA PRO A 79 8.15 -6.63 -22.32
C PRO A 79 7.22 -6.30 -23.49
N THR A 80 6.65 -7.35 -24.09
CA THR A 80 5.63 -7.24 -25.13
C THR A 80 4.43 -6.42 -24.67
N PRO A 81 3.64 -5.82 -25.59
CA PRO A 81 2.47 -5.00 -25.23
C PRO A 81 1.42 -5.76 -24.41
N THR A 82 1.26 -7.06 -24.65
CA THR A 82 0.36 -7.93 -23.89
C THR A 82 0.86 -8.14 -22.45
N SER A 83 2.16 -8.37 -22.27
CA SER A 83 2.79 -8.49 -20.96
C SER A 83 2.70 -7.18 -20.15
N GLN A 84 2.90 -6.03 -20.79
CA GLN A 84 2.73 -4.72 -20.13
C GLN A 84 1.32 -4.49 -19.59
N ARG A 85 0.28 -4.93 -20.31
CA ARG A 85 -1.11 -4.86 -19.83
C ARG A 85 -1.37 -5.82 -18.68
N ALA A 86 -0.79 -7.03 -18.73
CA ALA A 86 -0.91 -8.00 -17.65
C ALA A 86 -0.27 -7.46 -16.37
N LEU A 87 0.94 -6.90 -16.46
CA LEU A 87 1.61 -6.19 -15.36
C LEU A 87 0.72 -5.06 -14.83
N ALA A 88 0.24 -4.17 -15.69
CA ALA A 88 -0.65 -3.10 -15.24
C ALA A 88 -1.90 -3.62 -14.50
N ARG A 89 -2.51 -4.72 -14.98
CA ARG A 89 -3.68 -5.32 -14.32
C ARG A 89 -3.33 -5.92 -12.95
N VAL A 90 -2.22 -6.66 -12.86
CA VAL A 90 -1.73 -7.20 -11.58
C VAL A 90 -1.45 -6.05 -10.60
N GLY A 91 -0.84 -4.97 -11.06
CA GLY A 91 -0.56 -3.79 -10.24
C GLY A 91 -1.80 -3.15 -9.63
N VAL A 92 -2.95 -3.14 -10.33
CA VAL A 92 -4.22 -2.72 -9.73
C VAL A 92 -4.62 -3.61 -8.56
N PHE A 93 -4.52 -4.93 -8.73
CA PHE A 93 -4.82 -5.89 -7.65
C PHE A 93 -3.84 -5.80 -6.48
N VAL A 94 -2.58 -5.42 -6.72
CA VAL A 94 -1.59 -5.16 -5.66
C VAL A 94 -1.88 -3.85 -4.93
N ALA A 95 -2.39 -2.84 -5.62
CA ALA A 95 -2.67 -1.53 -5.03
C ALA A 95 -3.96 -1.50 -4.18
N LEU A 96 -5.01 -2.22 -4.59
CA LEU A 96 -6.35 -2.18 -3.95
C LEU A 96 -6.46 -2.64 -2.48
N PRO A 97 -5.69 -3.65 -2.01
CA PRO A 97 -5.80 -4.11 -0.63
C PRO A 97 -5.48 -3.04 0.41
N LEU A 98 -4.56 -2.13 0.13
CA LEU A 98 -4.17 -1.06 1.05
C LEU A 98 -5.30 -0.05 1.33
N PRO A 99 -5.93 0.60 0.33
CA PRO A 99 -7.07 1.49 0.57
C PRO A 99 -8.27 0.73 1.15
N ALA A 100 -8.48 -0.55 0.78
CA ALA A 100 -9.53 -1.36 1.38
C ALA A 100 -9.28 -1.59 2.89
N ALA A 101 -8.08 -2.01 3.27
CA ALA A 101 -7.68 -2.17 4.67
C ALA A 101 -7.73 -0.83 5.43
N PHE A 102 -7.33 0.26 4.78
CA PHE A 102 -7.46 1.62 5.34
C PHE A 102 -8.90 1.94 5.69
N LEU A 103 -9.84 1.76 4.76
CA LEU A 103 -11.26 2.01 5.02
C LEU A 103 -11.81 1.09 6.12
N LEU A 104 -11.50 -0.20 6.09
CA LEU A 104 -11.97 -1.15 7.11
C LEU A 104 -11.48 -0.77 8.52
N THR A 105 -10.19 -0.48 8.67
CA THR A 105 -9.62 -0.08 9.97
C THR A 105 -10.15 1.25 10.50
N ARG A 106 -10.65 2.13 9.63
CA ARG A 106 -11.23 3.43 10.02
C ARG A 106 -12.74 3.40 10.23
N LEU A 107 -13.48 2.56 9.51
CA LEU A 107 -14.94 2.49 9.59
C LEU A 107 -15.40 1.49 10.66
N THR A 108 -14.88 0.27 10.62
CA THR A 108 -15.36 -0.84 11.47
C THR A 108 -14.33 -1.26 12.51
N GLY A 109 -13.04 -1.01 12.26
CA GLY A 109 -11.97 -1.80 12.85
C GLY A 109 -11.83 -3.13 12.11
N LEU A 110 -10.74 -3.85 12.35
CA LEU A 110 -10.53 -5.22 11.87
C LEU A 110 -10.44 -6.16 13.08
N PRO A 111 -10.83 -7.43 12.93
CA PRO A 111 -10.65 -8.38 14.00
C PRO A 111 -9.14 -8.61 14.19
N THR A 112 -8.69 -8.59 15.44
CA THR A 112 -7.28 -8.75 15.85
C THR A 112 -7.16 -9.90 16.85
N PRO A 113 -6.02 -10.60 16.89
CA PRO A 113 -5.79 -11.60 17.91
C PRO A 113 -5.64 -10.94 19.29
N GLY A 114 -6.19 -11.57 20.32
CA GLY A 114 -6.08 -11.16 21.71
C GLY A 114 -6.11 -12.37 22.66
N PRO A 115 -5.98 -12.13 23.98
CA PRO A 115 -5.82 -13.20 24.98
C PRO A 115 -6.99 -14.20 25.03
N LEU A 116 -8.19 -13.75 24.67
CA LEU A 116 -9.41 -14.57 24.62
C LEU A 116 -9.75 -15.06 23.20
N GLY A 117 -8.84 -14.90 22.23
CA GLY A 117 -9.03 -15.26 20.83
C GLY A 117 -9.22 -14.04 19.92
N TRP A 118 -10.02 -14.18 18.86
CA TRP A 118 -10.28 -13.07 17.94
C TRP A 118 -11.22 -12.05 18.59
N GLN A 119 -10.73 -10.82 18.75
CA GLN A 119 -11.49 -9.70 19.27
C GLN A 119 -11.65 -8.64 18.17
N TRP A 120 -12.78 -7.93 18.17
CA TRP A 120 -12.93 -6.77 17.30
C TRP A 120 -11.99 -5.66 17.75
N GLY A 121 -11.07 -5.27 16.87
CA GLY A 121 -10.15 -4.18 17.15
C GLY A 121 -10.85 -2.83 17.06
N GLU A 122 -10.28 -1.84 17.74
CA GLU A 122 -10.79 -0.47 17.75
C GLU A 122 -10.57 0.23 16.41
N ARG A 123 -11.23 1.37 16.22
CA ARG A 123 -11.01 2.23 15.04
C ARG A 123 -9.67 2.92 15.17
N ALA A 124 -8.87 2.86 14.11
CA ALA A 124 -7.61 3.58 14.07
C ALA A 124 -7.82 5.09 13.84
N GLY A 125 -6.93 5.91 14.40
CA GLY A 125 -6.95 7.36 14.23
C GLY A 125 -6.61 7.78 12.79
N LEU A 126 -7.21 8.86 12.31
CA LEU A 126 -6.97 9.39 10.96
C LEU A 126 -5.93 10.52 11.02
N ASP A 127 -4.89 10.43 10.18
CA ASP A 127 -3.79 11.39 10.13
C ASP A 127 -3.47 11.79 8.67
N VAL A 128 -2.85 12.97 8.50
CA VAL A 128 -2.59 13.55 7.17
C VAL A 128 -1.64 12.65 6.37
N LEU A 129 -0.64 12.08 7.02
CA LEU A 129 0.33 11.20 6.37
C LEU A 129 -0.33 9.94 5.79
N SER A 130 -1.23 9.28 6.52
CA SER A 130 -1.94 8.11 5.97
C SER A 130 -2.83 8.46 4.78
N LEU A 131 -3.48 9.63 4.78
CA LEU A 131 -4.25 10.09 3.62
C LEU A 131 -3.39 10.29 2.38
N LEU A 132 -2.19 10.88 2.53
CA LEU A 132 -1.25 11.06 1.42
C LEU A 132 -0.79 9.71 0.86
N MET A 133 -0.49 8.76 1.73
CA MET A 133 -0.08 7.40 1.34
C MET A 133 -1.19 6.69 0.56
N VAL A 134 -2.41 6.69 1.10
CA VAL A 134 -3.58 6.07 0.45
C VAL A 134 -3.90 6.78 -0.87
N GLY A 135 -3.82 8.10 -0.91
CA GLY A 135 -3.99 8.90 -2.13
C GLY A 135 -2.97 8.55 -3.22
N ALA A 136 -1.70 8.39 -2.85
CA ALA A 136 -0.66 7.96 -3.77
C ALA A 136 -0.91 6.54 -4.31
N THR A 137 -1.30 5.59 -3.45
CA THR A 137 -1.68 4.24 -3.87
C THR A 137 -2.87 4.24 -4.84
N LEU A 138 -3.90 5.05 -4.58
CA LEU A 138 -5.07 5.18 -5.45
C LEU A 138 -4.70 5.82 -6.80
N ALA A 139 -3.84 6.84 -6.80
CA ALA A 139 -3.33 7.45 -8.01
C ALA A 139 -2.53 6.45 -8.87
N ALA A 140 -1.68 5.64 -8.23
CA ALA A 140 -0.97 4.54 -8.89
C ALA A 140 -1.95 3.53 -9.51
N ALA A 141 -2.96 3.09 -8.76
CA ALA A 141 -4.01 2.19 -9.24
C ALA A 141 -4.75 2.76 -10.45
N GLY A 142 -5.08 4.05 -10.44
CA GLY A 142 -5.72 4.75 -11.55
C GLY A 142 -4.86 4.76 -12.82
N LEU A 143 -3.56 5.05 -12.69
CA LEU A 143 -2.63 5.00 -13.82
C LEU A 143 -2.50 3.59 -14.40
N MET A 144 -2.38 2.57 -13.55
CA MET A 144 -2.29 1.17 -13.96
C MET A 144 -3.59 0.67 -14.61
N ALA A 145 -4.76 1.04 -14.07
CA ALA A 145 -6.04 0.72 -14.67
C ALA A 145 -6.17 1.31 -16.08
N ARG A 146 -5.72 2.55 -16.29
CA ARG A 146 -5.70 3.20 -17.61
C ARG A 146 -4.73 2.52 -18.56
N ALA A 147 -3.54 2.14 -18.09
CA ALA A 147 -2.55 1.41 -18.89
C ALA A 147 -3.06 0.02 -19.31
N SER A 148 -3.80 -0.67 -18.45
CA SER A 148 -4.36 -2.00 -18.74
C SER A 148 -5.46 -2.01 -19.82
N ARG A 149 -6.10 -0.85 -20.07
CA ARG A 149 -7.20 -0.67 -21.02
C ARG A 149 -6.77 -0.05 -22.35
N ALA A 150 -5.50 0.32 -22.52
CA ALA A 150 -5.02 0.98 -23.73
C ALA A 150 -5.16 0.04 -24.97
N PRO A 151 -5.75 0.51 -26.09
CA PRO A 151 -5.90 -0.29 -27.31
C PRO A 151 -4.56 -0.77 -27.85
N SER A 152 -4.55 -1.88 -28.59
CA SER A 152 -3.33 -2.33 -29.29
C SER A 152 -3.09 -1.37 -30.45
N PRO A 153 -1.86 -0.88 -30.68
CA PRO A 153 -1.57 -0.28 -31.97
C PRO A 153 -1.87 -1.36 -33.01
N GLN A 154 -2.80 -1.06 -33.92
CA GLN A 154 -3.06 -1.89 -35.08
C GLN A 154 -1.75 -1.93 -35.87
N SER A 155 -1.22 -3.13 -36.10
CA SER A 155 -0.09 -3.32 -37.01
C SER A 155 -0.53 -2.84 -38.41
N PRO A 156 0.29 -2.03 -39.10
CA PRO A 156 0.03 -1.67 -40.49
C PRO A 156 0.02 -2.89 -41.41
#